data_AF-A0A379AEY8-F1
#
_entry.id   AF-A0A379AEY8-F1
#
_cell.length_a   1.000
_cell.length_b   1.000
_cell.length_c   1.000
_cell.angle_alpha   90.00
_cell.angle_beta   90.00
_cell.angle_gamma   90.00
#
_symmetry.space_group_name_H-M   'P 1'
#
loop_
_entity.id
_entity.type
_entity.pdbx_description
1 polymer ?
#
loop_
_entity_poly.entity_id
_entity_poly.type
_entity_poly.pdbx_seq_one_letter_code
_entity_poly.pdbx_strand_id
1 'polypeptide(L)' 'MYEPGRYVPLHIQERAIRYGRRHGRSSQTGEGMYRYETEMYKLHRKKNITEYKKYTLEVVVRVSDWTITHFKYF' A
#
# COMPACT_ATOMS: atom_id res chain seq x y z
N MET A 1 0.27 15.23 -12.03
CA MET A 1 -0.33 14.01 -11.44
C MET A 1 -0.86 13.16 -12.57
N TYR A 2 -0.11 12.14 -13.01
CA TYR A 2 -0.37 11.49 -14.32
C TYR A 2 -1.39 10.33 -14.27
N GLU A 3 -1.75 9.81 -13.09
CA GLU A 3 -2.70 8.68 -12.96
C GLU A 3 -3.57 8.82 -11.68
N PRO A 4 -4.74 9.48 -11.73
CA PRO A 4 -5.63 9.65 -10.56
C PRO A 4 -6.17 8.33 -9.99
N GLY A 5 -6.11 7.24 -10.76
CA GLY A 5 -6.47 5.89 -10.30
C GLY A 5 -5.45 5.23 -9.36
N ARG A 6 -4.22 5.78 -9.28
CA ARG A 6 -3.11 5.25 -8.47
C ARG A 6 -2.88 6.05 -7.18
N TYR A 7 -3.77 6.98 -6.81
CA TYR A 7 -3.58 7.75 -5.58
C TYR A 7 -4.02 6.96 -4.34
N VAL A 8 -3.08 6.72 -3.41
CA VAL A 8 -3.37 6.20 -2.08
C VAL A 8 -3.15 7.34 -1.08
N PRO A 9 -4.17 7.77 -0.33
CA PRO A 9 -4.02 8.78 0.71
C PRO A 9 -2.92 8.43 1.72
N LEU A 10 -2.13 9.43 2.13
CA LEU A 10 -1.02 9.25 3.08
C LEU A 10 -1.45 8.51 4.34
N HIS A 11 -2.62 8.86 4.90
CA HIS A 11 -3.19 8.21 6.09
C HIS A 11 -3.37 6.69 5.95
N ILE A 12 -3.68 6.21 4.75
CA ILE A 12 -3.81 4.77 4.48
C ILE A 12 -2.43 4.10 4.45
N GLN A 13 -1.45 4.77 3.85
CA GLN A 13 -0.07 4.28 3.81
C GLN A 13 0.54 4.24 5.23
N GLU A 14 0.32 5.27 6.04
CA GLU A 14 0.74 5.29 7.45
C GLU A 14 0.11 4.16 8.27
N ARG A 15 -1.19 3.89 8.05
CA ARG A 15 -1.86 2.74 8.70
C ARG A 15 -1.26 1.41 8.25
N ALA A 16 -0.89 1.27 6.99
CA ALA A 16 -0.19 0.08 6.50
C ALA A 16 1.18 -0.11 7.19
N ILE A 17 1.90 0.98 7.44
CA ILE A 17 3.19 0.94 8.13
C ILE A 17 3.02 0.61 9.62
N ARG A 18 2.02 1.19 10.29
CA ARG A 18 1.78 1.02 11.74
C ARG A 18 1.15 -0.32 12.10
N TYR A 19 0.19 -0.81 11.29
CA TYR A 19 -0.64 -1.96 11.62
C TYR A 19 -0.59 -3.09 10.59
N GLY A 20 0.08 -2.87 9.45
CA GLY A 20 0.25 -3.89 8.43
C GLY A 20 1.27 -4.95 8.84
N ARG A 21 1.34 -6.02 8.05
CA ARG A 21 2.35 -7.06 8.18
C ARG A 21 3.66 -6.54 7.61
N ARG A 22 4.67 -6.45 8.47
CA ARG A 22 6.05 -6.18 8.04
C ARG A 22 6.62 -7.44 7.42
N HIS A 23 6.87 -7.39 6.12
CA HIS A 23 7.74 -8.34 5.46
C HIS A 23 9.20 -7.95 5.72
N GLY A 24 10.07 -8.96 5.64
CA GLY A 24 11.51 -8.77 5.74
C GLY A 24 12.06 -7.85 4.64
N ARG A 25 13.39 -7.75 4.57
CA ARG A 25 14.09 -6.92 3.58
C ARG A 25 13.50 -7.13 2.19
N SER A 26 13.07 -6.04 1.55
CA SER A 26 12.56 -6.10 0.16
C SER A 26 13.73 -6.42 -0.76
N SER A 27 13.73 -7.61 -1.36
CA SER A 27 14.77 -8.07 -2.29
C SER A 27 14.86 -7.19 -3.54
N GLN A 28 13.80 -6.45 -3.87
CA GLN A 28 13.68 -5.70 -5.11
C GLN A 28 14.21 -4.25 -5.03
N THR A 29 14.49 -3.71 -3.83
CA THR A 29 14.67 -2.26 -3.69
C THR A 29 15.94 -1.82 -2.93
N GLY A 30 16.76 -2.76 -2.46
CA GLY A 30 18.09 -2.47 -1.88
C GLY A 30 18.16 -2.50 -0.35
N GLU A 31 19.34 -2.15 0.20
CA GLU A 31 19.59 -2.14 1.65
C GLU A 31 18.73 -1.12 2.39
N GLY A 32 18.21 -1.50 3.56
CA GLY A 32 17.42 -0.62 4.42
C GLY A 32 15.97 -0.40 4.00
N MET A 33 15.47 -1.10 2.97
CA MET A 33 14.07 -1.04 2.55
C MET A 33 13.25 -2.21 3.09
N TYR A 34 12.11 -1.87 3.69
CA TYR A 34 11.18 -2.83 4.27
C TYR A 34 9.82 -2.72 3.60
N ARG A 35 9.20 -3.88 3.41
CA ARG A 35 7.87 -3.97 2.82
C ARG A 35 6.82 -4.14 3.92
N TYR A 36 5.74 -3.38 3.79
CA TYR A 36 4.56 -3.46 4.63
C TYR A 36 3.37 -3.83 3.76
N GLU A 37 2.60 -4.82 4.19
CA GLU A 37 1.41 -5.26 3.49
C GLU A 37 0.18 -5.12 4.39
N THR A 38 -0.91 -4.60 3.84
CA THR A 38 -2.19 -4.54 4.55
C THR A 38 -3.33 -4.91 3.63
N GLU A 39 -4.30 -5.64 4.16
CA GLU A 39 -5.51 -6.01 3.43
C GLU A 39 -6.52 -4.88 3.54
N MET A 40 -7.08 -4.49 2.40
CA MET A 40 -8.02 -3.39 2.29
C MET A 40 -9.27 -3.81 1.55
N TYR A 41 -10.40 -3.23 1.92
CA TYR A 41 -11.65 -3.38 1.20
C TYR A 41 -11.99 -2.06 0.53
N LYS A 42 -12.14 -2.09 -0.79
CA LYS A 42 -12.57 -0.92 -1.56
C LYS A 42 -13.97 -1.17 -2.08
N LEU A 43 -14.85 -0.21 -1.83
CA LEU A 43 -16.18 -0.21 -2.41
C LEU A 43 -16.06 -0.13 -3.93
N HIS A 44 -16.56 -1.14 -4.62
CA HIS A 44 -16.67 -1.17 -6.07
C HIS A 44 -18.15 -1.12 -6.43
N ARG A 45 -18.58 0.03 -6.97
CA ARG A 45 -19.97 0.25 -7.36
C ARG A 45 -20.08 0.08 -8.88
N LYS A 46 -20.73 -1.00 -9.32
CA LYS A 46 -21.05 -1.24 -10.73
C LYS A 46 -22.54 -1.11 -10.91
N LYS A 47 -23.00 -0.03 -11.56
CA LYS A 47 -24.41 0.28 -11.94
C LYS A 47 -25.45 -0.05 -10.83
N ASN A 48 -25.81 -1.31 -10.61
CA ASN A 48 -26.80 -1.78 -9.64
C ASN A 48 -26.26 -2.70 -8.51
N ILE A 49 -24.97 -3.03 -8.50
CA ILE A 49 -24.37 -3.91 -7.47
C ILE A 49 -23.28 -3.15 -6.73
N THR A 50 -23.36 -3.19 -5.41
CA THR A 50 -22.36 -2.65 -4.50
C THR A 50 -21.56 -3.82 -3.95
N GLU A 51 -20.31 -3.97 -4.39
CA GLU A 51 -19.44 -5.06 -3.96
C GLU A 51 -18.23 -4.51 -3.23
N TYR A 52 -17.85 -5.15 -2.12
CA TYR A 52 -16.59 -4.89 -1.47
C TYR A 52 -15.53 -5.79 -2.07
N LYS A 53 -14.63 -5.21 -2.87
CA LYS A 53 -13.50 -5.97 -3.42
C LYS A 53 -12.32 -5.84 -2.47
N LYS A 54 -11.75 -6.99 -2.12
CA LYS A 54 -10.53 -7.10 -1.32
C LYS A 54 -9.32 -6.81 -2.21
N TYR A 55 -8.38 -6.03 -1.67
CA TYR A 55 -7.10 -5.68 -2.29
C TYR A 55 -6.01 -5.79 -1.24
N THR A 56 -4.78 -6.05 -1.66
CA THR A 56 -3.62 -5.93 -0.78
C THR A 56 -2.84 -4.70 -1.16
N LEU A 57 -2.61 -3.81 -0.19
CA LEU A 57 -1.74 -2.65 -0.35
C LEU A 57 -0.33 -3.03 0.13
N GLU A 58 0.62 -2.94 -0.79
CA GLU A 58 2.05 -3.04 -0.54
C GLU A 58 2.63 -1.62 -0.44
N VAL A 59 3.40 -1.36 0.62
CA VAL A 59 4.12 -0.11 0.84
C VAL A 59 5.58 -0.44 1.14
N VAL A 60 6.51 0.15 0.39
CA VAL A 60 7.95 0.02 0.62
C VAL A 60 8.45 1.29 1.27
N VAL A 61 9.14 1.13 2.38
CA VAL A 61 9.64 2.22 3.21
C VAL A 61 11.14 2.05 3.40
N ARG A 62 11.88 3.15 3.24
CA ARG A 62 13.27 3.25 3.67
C ARG A 62 13.30 3.54 5.17
N VAL A 63 13.92 2.67 5.96
CA VAL A 63 13.88 2.79 7.44
C VAL A 63 14.80 3.88 8.00
N SER A 64 15.79 4.34 7.23
CA SER A 64 16.70 5.41 7.69
C SER A 64 15.99 6.74 7.94
N ASP A 65 15.00 7.08 7.12
CA ASP A 65 14.31 8.37 7.11
C ASP A 65 12.78 8.21 7.08
N TRP A 66 12.27 6.97 7.14
CA TRP A 66 10.86 6.60 7.00
C TRP A 66 10.21 7.09 5.70
N THR A 67 11.00 7.29 4.65
CA THR A 67 10.49 7.72 3.34
C THR A 67 9.78 6.57 2.63
N ILE A 68 8.55 6.84 2.17
CA ILE A 68 7.80 5.90 1.33
C ILE A 68 8.33 5.98 -0.10
N THR A 69 8.93 4.90 -0.58
CA THR A 69 9.61 4.85 -1.89
C THR A 69 8.72 4.26 -2.97
N HIS A 70 7.87 3.30 -2.62
CA HIS A 70 6.97 2.63 -3.55
C HIS A 70 5.69 2.21 -2.86
N PHE A 71 4.58 2.19 -3.61
CA PHE A 71 3.36 1.57 -3.17
C PHE A 71 2.61 0.95 -4.36
N LYS A 72 1.92 -0.17 -4.11
CA LYS A 72 1.18 -0.90 -5.14
C LYS A 72 -0.05 -1.58 -4.54
N TYR A 73 -1.13 -1.65 -5.31
CA TYR A 73 -2.28 -2.50 -5.04
C TYR A 73 -2.27 -3.71 -5.98
N PHE A 74 -2.56 -4.89 -5.45
CA PHE A 74 -2.82 -6.10 -6.23
C PHE A 74 -4.03 -6.87 -5.69
#